data_AF-C7M0B5-F1
#
_entry.id   AF-C7M0B5-F1
#
_cell.length_a   1.000
_cell.length_b   1.000
_cell.length_c   1.000
_cell.angle_alpha   90.00
_cell.angle_beta   90.00
_cell.angle_gamma   90.00
#
_symmetry.space_group_name_H-M   'P 1'
#
loop_
_entity.id
_entity.type
_entity.pdbx_description
1 polymer ?
#
loop_
_entity_poly.entity_id
_entity_poly.type
_entity_poly.pdbx_seq_one_letter_code
_entity_poly.pdbx_strand_id
1 'polypeptide(L)'
;MDDSANVPATSEPSISPTQGLAIERASSLVLYLTRSLAPEVAERVVVRHEPVRDGELSLSVTVPTEALGRVIGRGGRTATAVRTVVAALAQRSGLSTRVSFSDGHDRPRRGGPRGRSGGRRGRG
;
A
#
# COMPACT_ATOMS: atom_id res chain seq x y z
N MET A 1 -44.27 -15.77 2.19
CA MET A 1 -43.87 -14.36 2.04
C MET A 1 -42.57 -14.08 2.80
N ASP A 2 -41.70 -15.10 2.91
CA ASP A 2 -40.34 -15.15 2.38
C ASP A 2 -39.63 -13.79 2.29
N ASP A 3 -39.01 -13.49 3.43
CA ASP A 3 -37.90 -12.61 3.66
C ASP A 3 -36.97 -12.52 2.44
N SER A 4 -37.00 -11.36 1.78
CA SER A 4 -36.02 -10.99 0.76
C SER A 4 -34.67 -10.85 1.44
N ALA A 5 -33.96 -11.96 1.55
CA ALA A 5 -32.57 -12.01 1.94
C ALA A 5 -31.78 -11.15 0.94
N ASN A 6 -31.46 -9.92 1.37
CA ASN A 6 -30.40 -9.13 0.80
C ASN A 6 -29.11 -9.94 0.94
N VAL A 7 -28.77 -10.69 -0.11
CA VAL A 7 -27.49 -11.39 -0.22
C VAL A 7 -26.42 -10.30 -0.24
N PRO A 8 -25.54 -10.17 0.77
CA PRO A 8 -24.44 -9.24 0.67
C PRO A 8 -23.60 -9.69 -0.52
N ALA A 9 -23.37 -8.78 -1.47
CA ALA A 9 -22.48 -9.00 -2.60
C ALA A 9 -21.16 -9.57 -2.06
N THR A 10 -20.97 -10.88 -2.24
CA THR A 10 -19.66 -11.49 -2.15
C THR A 10 -18.90 -10.83 -3.28
N SER A 11 -18.13 -9.81 -2.94
CA SER A 11 -17.24 -9.14 -3.87
C SER A 11 -16.22 -10.20 -4.25
N GLU A 12 -16.47 -10.94 -5.33
CA GLU A 12 -15.41 -11.71 -5.98
C GLU A 12 -14.22 -10.75 -6.11
N PRO A 13 -13.02 -11.15 -5.66
CA PRO A 13 -11.86 -10.31 -5.91
C PRO A 13 -11.74 -10.22 -7.43
N SER A 14 -12.13 -9.08 -8.00
CA SER A 14 -12.09 -8.76 -9.44
C SER A 14 -10.65 -8.58 -9.93
N ILE A 15 -9.73 -9.33 -9.36
CA ILE A 15 -8.32 -9.26 -9.68
C ILE A 15 -8.17 -10.01 -11.00
N SER A 16 -8.01 -9.26 -12.08
CA SER A 16 -7.61 -9.84 -13.37
C SER A 16 -6.35 -10.69 -13.16
N PRO A 17 -6.17 -11.84 -13.84
CA PRO A 17 -4.97 -12.68 -13.71
C PRO A 17 -3.66 -11.87 -13.85
N THR A 18 -3.68 -10.85 -14.71
CA THR A 18 -2.57 -9.92 -14.93
C THR A 18 -2.29 -9.00 -13.73
N GLN A 19 -3.32 -8.64 -12.97
CA GLN A 19 -3.21 -7.85 -11.74
C GLN A 19 -2.66 -8.70 -10.58
N GLY A 20 -3.09 -9.97 -10.46
CA GLY A 20 -2.55 -10.88 -9.45
C GLY A 20 -1.04 -11.05 -9.59
N LEU A 21 -0.56 -11.30 -10.82
CA LEU A 21 0.88 -11.37 -11.12
C LEU A 21 1.61 -10.04 -10.84
N ALA A 22 0.95 -8.89 -11.05
CA ALA A 22 1.55 -7.59 -10.78
C ALA A 22 1.76 -7.36 -9.28
N ILE A 23 0.78 -7.74 -8.45
CA ILE A 23 0.85 -7.64 -6.99
C ILE A 23 2.01 -8.47 -6.46
N GLU A 24 2.11 -9.73 -6.91
CA GLU A 24 3.19 -10.64 -6.51
C GLU A 24 4.56 -10.10 -6.91
N ARG A 25 4.70 -9.63 -8.16
CA ARG A 25 5.96 -9.06 -8.66
C ARG A 25 6.34 -7.77 -7.94
N ALA A 26 5.38 -6.88 -7.69
CA ALA A 26 5.61 -5.63 -6.97
C ALA A 26 6.04 -5.90 -5.51
N SER A 27 5.35 -6.81 -4.83
CA SER A 27 5.68 -7.22 -3.46
C SER A 27 7.06 -7.87 -3.39
N SER A 28 7.37 -8.79 -4.31
CA SER A 28 8.67 -9.45 -4.41
C SER A 28 9.81 -8.46 -4.67
N LEU A 29 9.60 -7.51 -5.60
CA LEU A 29 10.59 -6.50 -5.93
C LEU A 29 10.87 -5.58 -4.73
N VAL A 30 9.82 -5.09 -4.05
CA VAL A 30 9.98 -4.25 -2.86
C VAL A 30 10.73 -5.00 -1.77
N LEU A 31 10.37 -6.26 -1.52
CA LEU A 31 11.05 -7.10 -0.55
C LEU A 31 12.53 -7.26 -0.89
N TYR A 32 12.84 -7.60 -2.13
CA TYR A 32 14.21 -7.75 -2.61
C TYR A 32 15.03 -6.47 -2.45
N LEU A 33 14.51 -5.33 -2.90
CA LEU A 33 15.20 -4.04 -2.80
C LEU A 33 15.43 -3.67 -1.33
N THR A 34 14.43 -3.85 -0.48
CA THR A 34 14.53 -3.53 0.95
C THR A 34 15.56 -4.42 1.66
N ARG A 35 15.56 -5.72 1.38
CA ARG A 35 16.56 -6.66 1.91
C ARG A 35 17.97 -6.36 1.42
N SER A 36 18.12 -5.94 0.16
CA SER A 36 19.42 -5.56 -0.42
C SER A 36 19.98 -4.28 0.23
N LEU A 37 19.11 -3.37 0.67
CA LEU A 37 19.51 -2.16 1.38
C LEU A 37 19.94 -2.45 2.82
N ALA A 38 19.32 -3.43 3.49
CA ALA A 38 19.58 -3.75 4.89
C ALA A 38 19.79 -5.27 5.09
N PRO A 39 20.92 -5.83 4.58
CA PRO A 39 21.16 -7.27 4.60
C PRO A 39 21.23 -7.85 6.02
N GLU A 40 21.71 -7.08 6.99
CA GLU A 40 21.84 -7.52 8.39
C GLU A 40 20.49 -7.76 9.09
N VAL A 41 19.40 -7.21 8.55
CA VAL A 41 18.04 -7.38 9.08
C VAL A 41 17.08 -7.98 8.05
N ALA A 42 17.58 -8.56 6.96
CA ALA A 42 16.77 -9.00 5.82
C ALA A 42 15.61 -9.93 6.21
N GLU A 43 15.84 -10.84 7.16
CA GLU A 43 14.83 -11.78 7.65
C GLU A 43 13.71 -11.11 8.48
N ARG A 44 13.95 -9.90 8.99
CA ARG A 44 12.97 -9.12 9.77
C ARG A 44 12.16 -8.14 8.91
N VAL A 45 12.40 -8.10 7.60
CA VAL A 45 11.63 -7.27 6.66
C VAL A 45 10.33 -7.97 6.32
N VAL A 46 9.20 -7.28 6.54
CA VAL A 46 7.86 -7.78 6.22
C VAL A 46 7.20 -6.86 5.21
N VAL A 47 6.68 -7.43 4.13
CA VAL A 47 5.88 -6.71 3.13
C VAL A 47 4.44 -7.21 3.20
N ARG A 48 3.50 -6.27 3.26
CA ARG A 48 2.06 -6.54 3.19
C ARG A 48 1.46 -5.71 2.07
N HIS A 49 0.48 -6.29 1.37
CA HIS A 49 -0.33 -5.55 0.42
C HIS A 49 -1.78 -5.51 0.89
N GLU A 50 -2.45 -4.40 0.64
CA GLU A 50 -3.90 -4.32 0.81
C GLU A 50 -4.60 -4.80 -0.47
N PRO A 51 -5.88 -5.20 -0.40
CA PRO A 51 -6.68 -5.40 -1.59
C PRO A 51 -6.64 -4.16 -2.48
N VAL A 52 -6.53 -4.37 -3.80
CA VAL A 52 -6.55 -3.27 -4.76
C VAL A 52 -7.89 -2.54 -4.64
N ARG A 53 -7.83 -1.22 -4.46
CA ARG A 53 -9.01 -0.34 -4.39
C ARG A 53 -8.83 0.78 -5.40
N ASP A 54 -9.84 1.03 -6.21
CA ASP A 54 -9.83 2.11 -7.21
C ASP A 54 -8.60 2.06 -8.15
N GLY A 55 -8.12 0.85 -8.47
CA GLY A 55 -6.91 0.66 -9.30
C GLY A 55 -5.59 1.01 -8.59
N GLU A 56 -5.58 1.16 -7.27
CA GLU A 56 -4.38 1.42 -6.45
C GLU A 56 -3.98 0.19 -5.63
N LEU A 57 -2.72 -0.22 -5.78
CA LEU A 57 -2.06 -1.23 -4.97
C LEU A 57 -1.29 -0.55 -3.82
N SER A 58 -1.76 -0.74 -2.58
CA SER A 58 -1.07 -0.25 -1.39
C SER A 58 -0.13 -1.32 -0.83
N LEU A 59 1.16 -1.02 -0.79
CA LEU A 59 2.22 -1.84 -0.22
C LEU A 59 2.74 -1.19 1.06
N SER A 60 2.77 -1.95 2.14
CA SER A 60 3.34 -1.56 3.43
C SER A 60 4.55 -2.41 3.74
N VAL A 61 5.69 -1.74 3.94
CA VAL A 61 6.97 -2.37 4.25
C VAL A 61 7.32 -2.05 5.69
N THR A 62 7.39 -3.07 6.52
CA THR A 62 7.83 -2.96 7.92
C THR A 62 9.27 -3.45 8.03
N VAL A 63 10.13 -2.61 8.59
CA VAL A 63 11.56 -2.87 8.80
C VAL A 63 11.96 -2.54 10.24
N PRO A 64 13.00 -3.13 10.81
CA PRO A 64 13.49 -2.68 12.13
C PRO A 64 13.92 -1.20 12.12
N THR A 65 13.72 -0.49 13.24
CA THR A 65 14.05 0.94 13.38
C THR A 65 15.52 1.23 13.02
N GLU A 66 16.45 0.31 13.35
CA GLU A 66 17.87 0.43 13.02
C GLU A 66 18.16 0.50 11.51
N ALA A 67 17.27 -0.06 10.68
CA ALA A 67 17.43 -0.10 9.23
C ALA A 67 16.58 0.96 8.49
N LEU A 68 15.55 1.52 9.14
CA LEU A 68 14.61 2.45 8.52
C LEU A 68 15.33 3.65 7.87
N GLY A 69 16.28 4.25 8.57
CA GLY A 69 17.04 5.39 8.05
C GLY A 69 17.77 5.08 6.73
N ARG A 70 18.25 3.83 6.56
CA ARG A 70 18.95 3.40 5.34
C ARG A 70 17.97 3.10 4.20
N VAL A 71 16.83 2.48 4.53
CA VAL A 71 15.76 2.18 3.55
C VAL A 71 15.14 3.46 3.00
N ILE A 72 14.88 4.45 3.87
CA ILE A 72 14.40 5.76 3.45
C ILE A 72 15.49 6.52 2.67
N GLY A 73 16.72 6.48 3.18
CA GLY A 73 17.87 7.21 2.64
C GLY A 73 17.82 8.72 2.93
N ARG A 74 18.95 9.40 2.70
CA ARG A 74 19.05 10.86 2.94
C ARG A 74 18.06 11.62 2.05
N GLY A 75 17.16 12.37 2.70
CA GLY A 75 16.10 13.12 2.02
C GLY A 75 15.05 12.24 1.35
N GLY A 76 14.93 10.97 1.73
CA GLY A 76 13.96 10.05 1.15
C GLY A 76 14.30 9.56 -0.26
N ARG A 77 15.51 9.81 -0.76
CA ARG A 77 15.90 9.49 -2.14
C ARG A 77 15.81 8.00 -2.46
N THR A 78 16.21 7.14 -1.53
CA THR A 78 16.12 5.68 -1.70
C THR A 78 14.67 5.23 -1.74
N ALA A 79 13.84 5.69 -0.80
CA ALA A 79 12.40 5.40 -0.81
C ALA A 79 11.71 5.87 -2.10
N THR A 80 12.06 7.06 -2.59
CA THR A 80 11.54 7.58 -3.87
C THR A 80 11.95 6.70 -5.04
N ALA A 81 13.23 6.31 -5.14
CA ALA A 81 13.69 5.42 -6.21
C ALA A 81 12.96 4.08 -6.19
N VAL A 82 12.81 3.46 -5.01
CA VAL A 82 12.04 2.21 -4.85
C VAL A 82 10.59 2.41 -5.31
N ARG A 83 9.91 3.48 -4.88
CA ARG A 83 8.54 3.80 -5.30
C ARG A 83 8.43 3.94 -6.81
N THR A 84 9.37 4.60 -7.46
CA THR A 84 9.38 4.79 -8.92
C THR A 84 9.47 3.47 -9.66
N VAL A 85 10.40 2.59 -9.29
CA VAL A 85 10.57 1.30 -9.99
C VAL A 85 9.34 0.41 -9.80
N VAL A 86 8.77 0.39 -8.60
CA VAL A 86 7.60 -0.42 -8.29
C VAL A 86 6.35 0.10 -9.00
N ALA A 87 6.18 1.43 -9.06
CA ALA A 87 5.10 2.06 -9.81
C ALA A 87 5.24 1.78 -11.33
N ALA A 88 6.46 1.82 -11.88
CA ALA A 88 6.70 1.48 -13.29
C ALA A 88 6.32 0.03 -13.60
N LEU A 89 6.60 -0.89 -12.67
CA LEU A 89 6.24 -2.29 -12.79
C LEU A 89 4.71 -2.51 -12.77
N ALA A 90 4.01 -1.89 -11.82
CA ALA A 90 2.56 -2.06 -11.64
C ALA A 90 1.73 -1.38 -12.74
N GLN A 91 2.21 -0.25 -13.28
CA GLN A 91 1.55 0.47 -14.38
C GLN A 91 1.35 -0.39 -15.62
N ARG A 92 2.24 -1.35 -15.89
CA ARG A 92 2.09 -2.31 -17.00
C ARG A 92 0.83 -3.19 -16.90
N SER A 93 0.26 -3.29 -15.71
CA SER A 93 -0.95 -4.06 -15.41
C SER A 93 -2.15 -3.16 -15.10
N GLY A 94 -2.06 -1.85 -15.39
CA GLY A 94 -3.13 -0.88 -15.14
C GLY A 94 -3.30 -0.51 -13.66
N LEU A 95 -2.31 -0.80 -12.81
CA LEU A 95 -2.35 -0.48 -11.38
C LEU A 95 -1.45 0.71 -11.07
N SER A 96 -1.97 1.65 -10.28
CA SER A 96 -1.16 2.61 -9.53
C SER A 96 -0.63 1.97 -8.24
N THR A 97 0.41 2.53 -7.63
CA THR A 97 1.00 1.95 -6.43
C THR A 97 1.34 3.00 -5.38
N ARG A 98 1.08 2.68 -4.11
CA ARG A 98 1.53 3.45 -2.96
C ARG A 98 2.40 2.56 -2.08
N VAL A 99 3.66 2.95 -1.89
CA VAL A 99 4.59 2.23 -1.01
C VAL A 99 4.88 3.04 0.25
N SER A 100 4.55 2.46 1.41
CA SER A 100 4.87 3.00 2.73
C SER A 100 5.98 2.19 3.39
N PHE A 101 6.82 2.87 4.17
CA PHE A 101 7.87 2.26 4.97
C PHE A 101 7.65 2.67 6.42
N SER A 102 7.64 1.70 7.33
CA SER A 102 7.46 1.93 8.77
C SER A 102 8.33 0.97 9.57
N ASP A 103 8.50 1.27 10.84
CA ASP A 103 9.23 0.41 11.79
C ASP A 103 8.33 -0.36 12.76
N GLY A 104 7.02 -0.44 12.45
CA GLY A 104 6.03 -1.05 13.32
C GLY A 104 5.68 -0.21 14.56
N HIS A 105 6.36 0.92 14.80
CA HIS A 105 5.97 1.91 15.79
C HIS A 105 4.92 2.90 15.27
N ASP A 106 4.58 2.84 13.97
CA ASP A 106 3.47 3.62 13.42
C ASP A 106 2.19 3.20 14.14
N ARG A 107 1.74 4.02 15.10
CA ARG A 107 0.46 3.83 15.76
C ARG A 107 -0.57 3.73 14.64
N PRO A 108 -1.45 2.70 14.64
CA PRO A 108 -2.49 2.60 13.63
C PRO A 108 -3.17 3.95 13.55
N ARG A 109 -3.19 4.55 12.35
CA ARG A 109 -3.87 5.82 12.13
C ARG A 109 -5.35 5.63 12.42
N ARG A 110 -5.72 5.79 13.70
CA ARG A 110 -7.09 5.87 14.17
C ARG A 110 -7.72 7.00 13.39
N GLY A 111 -8.74 6.67 12.60
CA GLY A 111 -9.31 7.52 11.57
C GLY A 111 -9.40 8.99 12.00
N GLY A 112 -8.70 9.85 11.28
CA GLY A 112 -9.01 11.28 11.28
C GLY A 112 -10.44 11.43 10.73
N PRO A 113 -11.26 12.30 11.33
CA PRO A 113 -12.68 12.36 11.01
C PRO A 113 -12.88 12.70 9.53
N ARG A 114 -13.48 11.76 8.79
CA ARG A 114 -14.27 12.10 7.60
C ARG A 114 -15.62 12.59 8.10
N GLY A 115 -15.84 13.90 8.01
CA GLY A 115 -17.17 14.46 8.25
C GLY A 115 -17.16 15.94 8.61
N ARG A 116 -17.41 16.80 7.62
CA ARG A 116 -18.55 17.72 7.71
C ARG A 116 -19.05 18.08 6.31
N SER A 117 -20.07 17.34 5.90
CA SER A 117 -21.09 17.82 4.98
C SER A 117 -21.86 19.00 5.61
N GLY A 118 -22.30 19.92 4.77
CA GLY A 118 -23.55 20.66 4.98
C GLY A 118 -23.47 22.03 5.67
N GLY A 119 -23.74 23.07 4.87
CA GLY A 119 -24.95 23.85 5.13
C GLY A 119 -24.79 25.33 5.47
N ARG A 120 -25.20 26.17 4.51
CA ARG A 120 -25.82 27.52 4.63
C ARG A 120 -24.88 28.61 5.19
N ARG A 121 -24.89 29.85 4.71
CA ARG A 121 -26.02 30.77 4.43
C ARG A 121 -25.55 31.87 3.46
N GLY A 122 -26.49 32.41 2.70
CA GLY A 122 -26.28 33.65 1.95
C GLY A 122 -26.18 34.90 2.85
N ARG A 123 -25.63 35.96 2.25
CA ARG A 123 -25.67 37.39 2.60
C ARG A 123 -24.62 38.01 1.66
N GLY A 124 -24.84 39.06 0.90
CA GLY A 124 -25.92 40.02 0.72
C GLY A 124 -25.34 41.06 -0.24
#